data_AF-A0AAV4BT90-F1
#
_entry.id   AF-A0AAV4BT90-F1
#
_cell.length_a   1.000
_cell.length_b   1.000
_cell.length_c   1.000
_cell.angle_alpha   90.00
_cell.angle_beta   90.00
_cell.angle_gamma   90.00
#
_symmetry.space_group_name_H-M   'P 1'
#
loop_
_entity.id
_entity.type
_entity.pdbx_description
1 polymer ?
#
loop_
_entity_poly.entity_id
_entity_poly.type
_entity_poly.pdbx_seq_one_letter_code
_entity_poly.pdbx_strand_id
1 'polypeptide(L)'
;MLKLMKALLDYYYIDAAWIGLHKTDKGRWQWLDEGKTPTYTKWGRYLESENCATVKERNGEAFWDTSSCIDTTEPYICEKPLHPDCHEQGVTTKHGEQKTISFSCGNPYTCINGVLRPSSYRKQ
;
A
#
# COMPACT_ATOMS: atom_id res chain seq x y z
N MET A 1 -3.59 7.42 3.29
CA MET A 1 -2.88 6.13 3.45
C MET A 1 -3.86 4.95 3.49
N LEU A 2 -4.53 4.63 4.60
CA LEU A 2 -5.38 3.42 4.70
C LEU A 2 -6.51 3.30 3.68
N LYS A 3 -7.13 4.41 3.25
CA LYS A 3 -8.15 4.38 2.19
C LYS A 3 -7.60 3.89 0.84
N LEU A 4 -6.37 4.25 0.52
CA LEU A 4 -5.70 3.82 -0.71
C LEU A 4 -5.29 2.35 -0.60
N MET A 5 -4.75 1.94 0.56
CA MET A 5 -4.40 0.54 0.83
C MET A 5 -5.64 -0.36 0.75
N LYS A 6 -6.78 0.05 1.34
CA LYS A 6 -8.05 -0.67 1.22
C LYS A 6 -8.49 -0.83 -0.24
N ALA A 7 -8.43 0.26 -1.01
CA ALA A 7 -8.82 0.21 -2.42
C ALA A 7 -7.96 -0.78 -3.22
N LEU A 8 -6.66 -0.93 -2.88
CA LEU A 8 -5.80 -1.95 -3.47
C LEU A 8 -6.20 -3.37 -3.03
N LEU A 9 -6.45 -3.58 -1.74
CA LEU A 9 -6.92 -4.87 -1.22
C LEU A 9 -8.21 -5.31 -1.93
N ASP A 10 -9.20 -4.42 -2.02
CA ASP A 10 -10.49 -4.70 -2.67
C ASP A 10 -10.32 -4.97 -4.18
N TYR A 11 -9.53 -4.14 -4.87
CA TYR A 11 -9.36 -4.23 -6.32
C TYR A 11 -8.64 -5.51 -6.76
N TYR A 12 -7.66 -5.95 -5.98
CA TYR A 12 -6.90 -7.16 -6.25
C TYR A 12 -7.45 -8.41 -5.53
N TYR A 13 -8.51 -8.25 -4.74
CA TYR A 13 -9.09 -9.33 -3.94
C TYR A 13 -8.07 -9.99 -3.00
N ILE A 14 -7.35 -9.14 -2.25
CA ILE A 14 -6.29 -9.53 -1.32
C ILE A 14 -6.82 -9.34 0.11
N ASP A 15 -6.73 -10.39 0.93
CA ASP A 15 -7.19 -10.35 2.32
C ASP A 15 -6.22 -9.59 3.25
N ALA A 16 -4.92 -9.74 3.00
CA ALA A 16 -3.87 -9.09 3.76
C ALA A 16 -2.66 -8.77 2.87
N ALA A 17 -1.94 -7.71 3.20
CA ALA A 17 -0.68 -7.41 2.54
C ALA A 17 0.33 -6.84 3.53
N TRP A 18 1.60 -7.19 3.34
CA TRP A 18 2.71 -6.55 4.03
C TRP A 18 2.79 -5.06 3.67
N ILE A 19 3.07 -4.26 4.69
CA ILE A 19 3.44 -2.85 4.56
C ILE A 19 4.83 -2.64 5.13
N GLY A 20 5.50 -1.55 4.74
CA GLY A 20 6.86 -1.24 5.18
C GLY A 20 7.01 -0.84 6.65
N LEU A 21 6.06 -1.19 7.53
CA LEU A 21 6.09 -0.84 8.95
C LEU A 21 6.61 -2.03 9.77
N HIS A 22 7.62 -1.80 10.59
CA HIS A 22 8.24 -2.82 11.42
C HIS A 22 8.59 -2.29 12.82
N LYS A 23 8.71 -3.20 13.78
CA LYS A 23 9.15 -2.93 15.14
C LYS A 23 10.66 -3.11 15.20
N THR A 24 11.33 -2.13 15.77
CA THR A 24 12.78 -2.16 16.01
C THR A 24 13.11 -2.98 17.27
N ASP A 25 14.38 -3.35 17.44
CA ASP A 25 14.87 -4.05 18.64
C ASP A 25 14.59 -3.30 19.96
N LYS A 26 14.35 -1.98 19.87
CA LYS A 26 13.96 -1.12 20.99
C LYS A 26 12.43 -1.07 21.22
N GLY A 27 11.67 -1.93 20.55
CA GLY A 27 10.21 -2.01 20.64
C GLY A 27 9.44 -0.88 19.94
N ARG A 28 10.11 -0.05 19.12
CA ARG A 28 9.46 1.11 18.46
C ARG A 28 9.12 0.80 17.01
N TRP A 29 7.89 1.14 16.60
CA TRP A 29 7.43 1.04 15.22
C TRP A 29 8.01 2.15 14.34
N GLN A 30 8.56 1.78 13.18
CA GLN A 30 9.15 2.68 12.19
C GLN A 30 8.86 2.19 10.77
N TRP A 31 8.80 3.13 9.83
CA TRP A 31 8.77 2.82 8.40
C TRP A 31 10.18 2.49 7.88
N LEU A 32 10.28 1.49 6.99
CA LEU A 32 11.55 1.02 6.41
C LEU A 32 12.25 2.04 5.51
N ASP A 33 11.49 2.94 4.88
CA ASP A 33 11.99 3.92 3.92
C ASP A 33 12.79 5.04 4.61
N GLU A 34 12.24 5.61 5.67
CA GLU A 34 12.79 6.82 6.31
C GLU A 34 13.19 6.59 7.78
N GLY A 35 12.92 5.41 8.34
CA GLY A 35 13.12 5.12 9.76
C GLY A 35 12.23 5.96 10.70
N LYS A 36 11.21 6.62 10.15
CA LYS A 36 10.35 7.53 10.90
C LYS A 36 9.25 6.76 11.63
N THR A 37 8.89 7.25 12.82
CA THR A 37 7.73 6.78 13.56
C THR A 37 6.45 7.15 12.81
N PRO A 38 5.47 6.24 12.71
CA PRO A 38 4.21 6.55 12.07
C PRO A 38 3.48 7.70 12.80
N THR A 39 3.08 8.72 12.06
CA THR A 39 2.28 9.85 12.55
C THR A 39 0.79 9.53 12.65
N TYR A 40 0.37 8.45 12.00
CA TYR A 40 -0.99 7.92 12.03
C TYR A 40 -0.91 6.41 12.21
N THR A 41 -1.74 5.85 13.09
CA THR A 41 -1.87 4.41 13.28
C THR A 41 -3.34 4.05 13.44
N LYS A 42 -3.73 2.87 12.95
CA LYS A 42 -5.06 2.27 13.21
C LYS A 42 -4.89 0.77 13.30
N TRP A 43 -4.66 0.29 14.51
CA TRP A 43 -4.42 -1.13 14.79
C TRP A 43 -5.73 -1.91 14.86
N GLY A 44 -5.71 -3.12 14.30
CA GLY A 44 -6.71 -4.17 14.48
C GLY A 44 -6.19 -5.18 15.50
N ARG A 45 -5.75 -6.35 15.04
CA ARG A 45 -5.09 -7.34 15.89
C ARG A 45 -3.67 -6.89 16.20
N TYR A 46 -3.36 -6.80 17.49
CA TYR A 46 -2.06 -6.35 17.95
C TYR A 46 -1.47 -7.35 18.97
N LEU A 47 -0.31 -7.91 18.63
CA LEU A 47 0.47 -8.84 19.41
C LEU A 47 1.85 -8.24 19.65
N GLU A 48 2.22 -8.04 20.91
CA GLU A 48 3.49 -7.40 21.27
C GLU A 48 4.72 -8.19 20.82
N SER A 49 4.59 -9.52 20.66
CA SER A 49 5.65 -10.43 20.23
C SER A 49 5.98 -10.34 18.74
N GLU A 50 5.11 -9.73 17.94
CA GLU A 50 5.24 -9.65 16.49
C GLU A 50 5.89 -8.33 16.06
N ASN A 51 6.76 -8.39 15.05
CA ASN A 51 7.64 -7.29 14.70
C ASN A 51 7.40 -6.73 13.29
N CYS A 52 6.49 -7.30 12.50
CA CYS A 52 6.12 -6.77 11.19
C CYS A 52 4.64 -6.43 11.15
N ALA A 53 4.22 -5.59 10.21
CA ALA A 53 2.84 -5.19 10.07
C ALA A 53 2.27 -5.57 8.70
N THR A 54 1.02 -6.02 8.73
CA THR A 54 0.17 -6.21 7.55
C THR A 54 -0.98 -5.22 7.59
N VAL A 55 -1.53 -4.86 6.44
CA VAL A 55 -2.83 -4.20 6.34
C VAL A 55 -3.88 -5.24 5.96
N LYS A 56 -5.04 -5.17 6.61
CA LYS A 56 -6.20 -6.02 6.34
C LYS A 56 -7.47 -5.21 6.26
N GLU A 57 -8.49 -5.81 5.65
CA GLU A 57 -9.84 -5.28 5.59
C GLU A 57 -10.78 -6.13 6.43
N ARG A 58 -11.70 -5.50 7.16
CA ARG A 58 -12.88 -6.15 7.77
C ARG A 58 -13.99 -5.12 7.86
N ASN A 59 -15.19 -5.54 7.48
CA ASN A 59 -16.42 -4.74 7.62
C ASN A 59 -16.34 -3.36 6.96
N GLY A 60 -15.71 -3.25 5.79
CA GLY A 60 -15.62 -1.99 5.05
C GLY A 60 -14.49 -1.07 5.51
N GLU A 61 -13.66 -1.48 6.47
CA GLU A 61 -12.56 -0.68 6.97
C GLU A 61 -11.23 -1.42 6.92
N ALA A 62 -10.16 -0.67 6.62
CA ALA A 62 -8.79 -1.19 6.73
C ALA A 62 -8.14 -0.80 8.06
N PHE A 63 -7.27 -1.68 8.56
CA PHE A 63 -6.48 -1.51 9.78
C PHE A 63 -5.19 -2.33 9.67
N TRP A 64 -4.25 -2.06 10.58
CA TRP A 64 -2.97 -2.73 10.65
C TRP A 64 -3.03 -3.88 11.65
N ASP A 65 -2.51 -5.02 11.23
CA ASP A 65 -2.31 -6.18 12.09
C ASP A 65 -0.81 -6.40 12.29
N THR A 66 -0.41 -6.75 13.51
CA THR A 66 0.94 -7.24 13.75
C THR A 66 1.07 -8.70 13.31
N SER A 67 2.15 -9.03 12.62
CA SER A 67 2.42 -10.33 12.03
C SER A 67 3.89 -10.72 12.15
N SER A 68 4.17 -12.03 12.05
CA SER A 68 5.53 -12.55 12.09
C SER A 68 6.29 -12.21 10.82
N CYS A 69 7.45 -11.60 10.96
CA CYS A 69 8.30 -11.25 9.82
C CYS A 69 8.79 -12.46 9.01
N ILE A 70 8.67 -13.67 9.55
CA ILE A 70 9.10 -14.92 8.90
C ILE A 70 8.01 -15.44 7.95
N ASP A 71 6.77 -14.99 8.11
CA ASP A 71 5.68 -15.37 7.23
C ASP A 71 5.86 -14.73 5.84
N THR A 72 5.84 -15.57 4.80
CA THR A 72 6.08 -15.18 3.40
C THR A 72 4.85 -15.37 2.52
N THR A 73 3.70 -15.68 3.12
CA THR A 73 2.47 -16.02 2.38
C THR A 73 1.75 -14.82 1.80
N GLU A 74 1.91 -13.64 2.43
CA GLU A 74 1.19 -12.43 2.01
C GLU A 74 1.95 -11.61 0.95
N PRO A 75 1.24 -10.96 0.02
CA PRO A 75 1.82 -10.01 -0.93
C PRO A 75 2.26 -8.70 -0.25
N TYR A 76 2.97 -7.84 -0.99
CA TYR A 76 3.46 -6.54 -0.50
C TYR A 76 2.77 -5.37 -1.19
N ILE A 77 2.52 -4.29 -0.44
CA ILE A 77 2.14 -2.98 -0.99
C ILE A 77 3.36 -2.05 -0.93
N CYS A 78 3.79 -1.55 -2.08
CA CYS A 78 4.92 -0.63 -2.20
C CYS A 78 4.45 0.82 -2.39
N GLU A 79 5.20 1.76 -1.83
CA GLU A 79 5.08 3.19 -2.13
C GLU A 79 6.20 3.61 -3.07
N LYS A 80 5.90 4.49 -4.03
CA LYS A 80 6.91 5.16 -4.85
C LYS A 80 6.62 6.66 -4.90
N PRO A 81 7.66 7.52 -4.87
CA PRO A 81 7.48 8.92 -5.18
C PRO A 81 6.86 9.08 -6.56
N LEU A 82 5.96 10.05 -6.71
CA LEU A 82 5.58 10.51 -8.04
C LEU A 82 6.82 11.13 -8.68
N HIS A 83 7.09 10.77 -9.94
CA HIS A 83 8.16 11.41 -10.70
C HIS A 83 7.88 12.93 -10.77
N PRO A 84 8.89 13.81 -10.69
CA PRO A 84 8.68 15.26 -10.69
C PRO A 84 7.85 15.77 -11.87
N ASP A 85 8.03 15.14 -13.04
CA ASP A 85 7.30 15.46 -14.27
C ASP A 85 5.94 14.75 -14.39
N CYS A 86 5.58 13.89 -13.43
CA CYS A 86 4.27 13.28 -13.36
C CYS A 86 3.37 14.11 -12.45
N HIS A 87 2.46 14.85 -13.08
CA HIS A 87 1.47 15.65 -12.38
C HIS A 87 0.14 14.90 -12.31
N GLU A 88 -0.57 15.05 -11.19
CA GLU A 88 -1.94 14.58 -11.05
C GLU A 88 -2.83 15.37 -12.03
N GLN A 89 -3.31 14.69 -13.07
CA GLN A 89 -4.25 15.24 -14.03
C GLN A 89 -5.68 15.02 -13.54
N GLY A 90 -6.00 15.58 -12.38
CA GLY A 90 -7.35 15.65 -11.82
C GLY A 90 -8.01 14.31 -11.46
N VAL A 91 -9.06 14.43 -10.65
CA VAL A 91 -9.95 13.33 -10.27
C VAL A 91 -11.16 13.36 -11.19
N THR A 92 -11.28 12.40 -12.11
CA THR A 92 -12.52 12.27 -12.87
C THR A 92 -13.51 11.40 -12.09
N THR A 93 -14.65 12.00 -11.74
CA THR A 93 -15.79 11.29 -11.15
C THR A 93 -16.76 10.96 -12.26
N LYS A 94 -16.80 9.70 -12.70
CA LYS A 94 -17.96 9.22 -13.46
C LYS A 94 -19.09 8.97 -12.47
N HIS A 95 -20.31 9.39 -12.85
CA HIS A 95 -21.50 9.22 -12.03
C HIS A 95 -21.69 7.72 -11.74
N GLY A 96 -21.50 7.32 -10.48
CA GLY A 96 -21.44 5.90 -10.07
C GLY A 96 -20.01 5.37 -9.94
N GLU A 97 -19.41 5.62 -8.78
CA GLU A 97 -18.51 4.69 -8.07
C GLU A 97 -17.27 4.14 -8.79
N GLN A 98 -16.33 5.03 -9.18
CA GLN A 98 -14.88 4.79 -9.13
C GLN A 98 -14.14 6.12 -9.30
N LYS A 99 -13.28 6.49 -8.33
CA LYS A 99 -12.39 7.64 -8.46
C LYS A 99 -11.11 7.19 -9.15
N THR A 100 -10.99 7.50 -10.43
CA THR A 100 -9.75 7.26 -11.18
C THR A 100 -8.88 8.51 -11.08
N ILE A 101 -7.68 8.36 -10.50
CA ILE A 101 -6.64 9.38 -10.49
C ILE A 101 -5.79 9.17 -11.74
N SER A 102 -5.84 10.12 -12.68
CA SER A 102 -4.99 10.10 -13.88
C SER A 102 -3.66 10.80 -13.62
N PHE A 103 -2.56 10.18 -14.03
CA PHE A 103 -1.24 10.81 -14.05
C PHE A 103 -0.79 10.99 -15.50
N SER A 104 -0.38 12.21 -15.88
CA SER A 104 0.39 12.41 -17.10
C SER A 104 1.83 12.68 -16.76
N CYS A 105 2.74 12.03 -17.47
CA CYS A 105 4.15 12.31 -17.39
C CYS A 105 4.57 13.05 -18.67
N GLY A 106 5.25 14.18 -18.54
CA GLY A 106 5.58 15.11 -19.64
C GLY A 106 6.58 14.57 -20.68
N ASN A 107 7.14 13.37 -20.50
CA ASN A 107 8.07 12.76 -21.44
C ASN A 107 7.69 11.30 -21.72
N PRO A 108 7.42 10.90 -22.98
CA PRO A 108 7.00 9.55 -23.33
C PRO A 108 8.06 8.47 -23.04
N TYR A 109 9.31 8.85 -22.74
CA TYR A 109 10.39 7.92 -22.37
C TYR A 109 10.58 7.74 -20.86
N THR A 110 9.85 8.48 -20.01
CA THR A 110 9.89 8.30 -18.56
C THR A 110 8.60 7.64 -18.06
N CYS A 111 8.61 6.31 -18.15
CA CYS A 111 7.73 5.38 -17.43
C CYS A 111 6.21 5.60 -17.58
N ILE A 112 5.64 5.03 -18.66
CA ILE A 112 4.29 4.46 -18.58
C ILE A 112 4.37 3.21 -17.68
N ASN A 113 4.34 3.39 -16.37
CA ASN A 113 4.10 2.34 -15.37
C ASN A 113 3.24 2.92 -14.25
N GLY A 114 2.00 3.29 -14.61
CA GLY A 114 1.13 4.10 -13.78
C GLY A 114 -0.36 3.93 -14.06
N VAL A 115 -0.79 2.72 -14.44
CA VAL A 115 -2.06 2.18 -13.97
C VAL A 115 -1.70 0.83 -13.39
N LEU A 116 -1.99 0.61 -12.12
CA LEU A 116 -2.04 -0.73 -11.54
C LEU A 116 -3.17 -1.50 -12.26
N ARG A 117 -2.87 -1.99 -13.46
CA ARG A 117 -3.59 -3.08 -14.11
C ARG A 117 -2.80 -4.35 -13.80
N PRO A 118 -3.39 -5.36 -13.13
CA PRO A 118 -2.84 -6.70 -13.18
C PRO A 118 -2.92 -7.18 -14.63
N SER A 119 -1.79 -7.35 -15.29
CA SER A 119 -1.69 -8.39 -16.29
C SER A 119 -0.34 -9.07 -16.19
N SER A 120 -0.36 -10.21 -15.52
CA SER A 120 0.38 -11.43 -15.85
C SER A 120 1.88 -11.30 -16.09
N TYR A 121 2.68 -11.62 -15.07
CA TYR A 121 4.00 -12.20 -15.31
C TYR A 121 3.83 -13.51 -16.11
N ARG A 122 4.27 -13.48 -17.36
CA ARG A 122 4.50 -14.69 -18.16
C ARG A 122 5.80 -15.32 -17.65
N LYS A 123 5.73 -16.56 -17.20
CA LYS A 123 6.91 -17.40 -16.95
C LYS A 123 7.78 -17.47 -18.20
N GLN A 124 9.06 -17.18 -18.04
CA GLN A 124 10.19 -17.98 -18.54
C GLN A 124 11.40 -17.65 -17.69
#